data_AF-A0A8S8YUR2-F1
#
_entry.id   AF-A0A8S8YUR2-F1
#
_cell.length_a   1.000
_cell.length_b   1.000
_cell.length_c   1.000
_cell.angle_alpha   90.00
_cell.angle_beta   90.00
_cell.angle_gamma   90.00
#
_symmetry.space_group_name_H-M   'P 1'
#
loop_
_entity.id
_entity.type
_entity.pdbx_description
1 polymer ?
#
loop_
_entity_poly.entity_id
_entity_poly.type
_entity_poly.pdbx_seq_one_letter_code
_entity_poly.pdbx_strand_id
1 'polypeptide(L)'
;MRLNQLPPQVFITRTKRGGIVVRSTVEQTNLTEEEIQGIVRSFGIVSATVTLRTNVTDDHIVDTLAGSRVYSRAVVVLNKIDLATKKDIKRTRSMLPEGWPVLEVSAKTGEGIEAMKDFIFDNLHFMSIYLKPQGKEADLVEPLIVKDTSTVRDVCVKLHRDFVRKFRYARVKGPSAKFDWQRVGLDHVLKDKDLLTIIVRK
;
A
#
# COMPACT_ATOMS: atom_id res chain seq x y z
N MET A 1 8.62 8.15 2.47
CA MET A 1 7.42 7.36 2.79
C MET A 1 6.25 8.33 2.85
N ARG A 2 5.12 7.99 2.23
CA ARG A 2 3.87 8.77 2.31
C ARG A 2 2.86 7.98 3.13
N LEU A 3 2.28 8.63 4.13
CA LEU A 3 1.36 8.00 5.08
C LEU A 3 -0.09 8.36 4.74
N ASN A 4 -0.98 7.37 4.74
CA ASN A 4 -2.42 7.54 4.49
C ASN A 4 -2.74 8.28 3.17
N GLN A 5 -1.88 8.12 2.17
CA GLN A 5 -2.05 8.67 0.83
C GLN A 5 -2.01 7.54 -0.19
N LEU A 6 -2.76 7.71 -1.28
CA LEU A 6 -2.70 6.81 -2.42
C LEU A 6 -1.62 7.26 -3.41
N PRO A 7 -0.99 6.34 -4.15
CA PRO A 7 -0.14 6.70 -5.27
C PRO A 7 -0.90 7.62 -6.25
N PRO A 8 -0.33 8.78 -6.62
CA PRO A 8 -1.00 9.70 -7.52
C PRO A 8 -1.13 9.08 -8.92
N GLN A 9 -2.23 9.36 -9.62
CA GLN A 9 -2.45 8.85 -10.97
C GLN A 9 -1.74 9.71 -12.02
N VAL A 10 -0.41 9.71 -11.92
CA VAL A 10 0.50 10.43 -12.81
C VAL A 10 1.34 9.42 -13.55
N PHE A 11 1.35 9.52 -14.87
CA PHE A 11 2.10 8.60 -15.73
C PHE A 11 3.10 9.39 -16.57
N ILE A 12 4.38 9.05 -16.44
CA ILE A 12 5.48 9.72 -17.14
C ILE A 12 6.16 8.70 -18.04
N THR A 13 5.97 8.84 -19.35
CA THR A 13 6.58 7.95 -20.35
C THR A 13 7.66 8.72 -21.11
N ARG A 14 8.93 8.28 -21.00
CA ARG A 14 10.04 8.93 -21.73
C ARG A 14 9.89 8.70 -23.23
N THR A 15 10.09 9.76 -24.00
CA THR A 15 10.07 9.74 -25.47
C THR A 15 11.46 10.04 -26.02
N LYS A 16 11.74 9.64 -27.26
CA LYS A 16 13.07 9.86 -27.87
C LYS A 16 13.28 11.31 -28.30
N ARG A 17 12.21 12.01 -28.70
CA ARG A 17 12.19 13.38 -29.24
C ARG A 17 10.82 14.01 -28.96
N GLY A 18 10.71 15.33 -29.13
CA GLY A 18 9.43 16.06 -29.04
C GLY A 18 9.23 16.88 -27.76
N GLY A 19 10.25 16.96 -26.90
CA GLY A 19 10.16 17.72 -25.66
C GLY A 19 9.23 17.07 -24.63
N ILE A 20 8.82 17.84 -23.62
CA ILE A 20 7.91 17.37 -22.59
C ILE A 20 6.51 17.83 -22.95
N VAL A 21 5.63 16.87 -23.20
CA VAL A 21 4.22 17.13 -23.51
C VAL A 21 3.39 16.76 -22.29
N VAL A 22 2.70 17.73 -21.72
CA VAL A 22 1.77 17.54 -20.60
C VAL A 22 0.37 17.34 -21.16
N ARG A 23 -0.32 16.31 -20.68
CA ARG A 23 -1.72 16.02 -21.01
C ARG A 23 -2.48 15.85 -19.72
N SER A 24 -3.53 16.63 -19.53
CA SER A 24 -4.39 16.50 -18.35
C SER A 24 -5.80 16.08 -18.72
N THR A 25 -6.39 15.21 -17.90
CA THR A 25 -7.81 14.83 -17.97
C THR A 25 -8.67 15.65 -17.00
N VAL A 26 -8.03 16.32 -16.03
CA VAL A 26 -8.67 17.09 -14.96
C VAL A 26 -8.08 18.50 -14.95
N GLU A 27 -8.86 19.50 -14.58
CA GLU A 27 -8.34 20.87 -14.41
C GLU A 27 -7.22 20.90 -13.36
N GLN A 28 -6.14 21.61 -13.67
CA GLN A 28 -4.96 21.74 -12.81
C GLN A 28 -4.98 23.13 -12.17
N THR A 29 -5.21 23.18 -10.86
CA THR A 29 -5.28 24.46 -10.12
C THR A 29 -3.99 24.77 -9.37
N ASN A 30 -3.18 23.74 -9.07
CA ASN A 30 -2.04 23.90 -8.19
C ASN A 30 -0.73 24.19 -8.94
N LEU A 31 -0.63 23.76 -10.20
CA LEU A 31 0.57 23.88 -11.02
C LEU A 31 0.22 24.20 -12.46
N THR A 32 1.03 25.05 -13.08
CA THR A 32 1.02 25.34 -14.50
C THR A 32 1.77 24.28 -15.30
N GLU A 33 1.49 24.19 -16.60
CA GLU A 33 2.21 23.26 -17.50
C GLU A 33 3.72 23.53 -17.53
N GLU A 34 4.14 24.79 -17.44
CA GLU A 34 5.54 25.19 -17.43
C GLU A 34 6.27 24.71 -16.18
N GLU A 35 5.65 24.81 -15.01
CA GLU A 35 6.20 24.31 -13.74
C GLU A 35 6.34 22.78 -13.77
N ILE A 36 5.33 22.08 -14.30
CA ILE A 36 5.35 20.62 -14.47
C ILE A 36 6.51 20.21 -15.38
N GLN A 37 6.68 20.90 -16.51
CA GLN A 37 7.82 20.67 -17.40
C GLN A 37 9.15 20.95 -16.71
N GLY A 38 9.23 22.03 -15.90
CA GLY A 38 10.41 22.39 -15.12
C GLY A 38 10.84 21.30 -14.14
N ILE A 39 9.88 20.75 -13.38
CA ILE A 39 10.15 19.64 -12.45
C ILE A 39 10.62 18.40 -13.21
N VAL A 40 10.00 18.05 -14.34
CA VAL A 40 10.42 16.87 -15.12
C VAL A 40 11.82 17.07 -15.72
N ARG A 41 12.16 18.29 -16.15
CA ARG A 41 13.51 18.62 -16.63
C ARG A 41 14.57 18.55 -15.53
N SER A 42 14.25 18.95 -14.30
CA SER A 42 15.20 18.90 -13.18
C SER A 42 15.65 17.47 -12.84
N PHE A 43 14.80 16.47 -13.15
CA PHE A 43 15.14 15.05 -13.08
C PHE A 43 15.95 14.54 -14.28
N GLY A 44 16.44 15.42 -15.15
CA GLY A 44 17.26 15.09 -16.31
C GLY A 44 16.47 14.51 -17.49
N ILE A 45 15.15 14.64 -17.51
CA ILE A 45 14.30 14.12 -18.59
C ILE A 45 14.01 15.25 -19.58
N VAL A 46 14.55 15.12 -20.80
CA VAL A 46 14.41 16.15 -21.85
C VAL A 46 13.18 15.92 -22.73
N SER A 47 12.73 14.67 -22.88
CA SER A 47 11.58 14.31 -23.70
C SER A 47 10.72 13.25 -23.02
N ALA A 48 9.46 13.58 -22.77
CA ALA A 48 8.49 12.68 -22.13
C ALA A 48 7.05 13.13 -22.38
N THR A 49 6.13 12.17 -22.34
CA THR A 49 4.70 12.43 -22.24
C THR A 49 4.27 12.26 -20.79
N VAL A 50 3.76 13.34 -20.19
CA VAL A 50 3.23 13.36 -18.83
C VAL A 50 1.71 13.34 -18.91
N THR A 51 1.07 12.30 -18.38
CA THR A 51 -0.39 12.18 -18.34
C THR A 51 -0.87 12.32 -16.90
N LEU A 52 -1.75 13.30 -16.68
CA LEU A 52 -2.31 13.66 -15.37
C LEU A 52 -3.80 13.30 -15.33
N ARG A 53 -4.18 12.43 -14.38
CA ARG A 53 -5.59 12.06 -14.14
C ARG A 53 -6.15 12.61 -12.83
N THR A 54 -5.34 13.37 -12.10
CA THR A 54 -5.69 14.01 -10.83
C THR A 54 -5.18 15.44 -10.84
N ASN A 55 -5.75 16.32 -10.02
CA ASN A 55 -5.17 17.64 -9.77
C ASN A 55 -3.85 17.46 -9.00
N VAL A 56 -2.71 17.68 -9.66
CA VAL A 56 -1.39 17.31 -9.09
C VAL A 56 -0.78 18.44 -8.28
N THR A 57 0.11 18.07 -7.37
CA THR A 57 1.05 18.97 -6.70
C THR A 57 2.47 18.64 -7.18
N ASP A 58 3.42 19.50 -6.84
CA ASP A 58 4.85 19.30 -7.08
C ASP A 58 5.34 17.98 -6.49
N ASP A 59 4.93 17.70 -5.26
CA ASP A 59 5.20 16.47 -4.52
C ASP A 59 4.75 15.22 -5.29
N HIS A 60 3.59 15.25 -5.96
CA HIS A 60 3.08 14.11 -6.73
C HIS A 60 3.95 13.78 -7.95
N ILE A 61 4.48 14.80 -8.63
CA ILE A 61 5.35 14.63 -9.80
C ILE A 61 6.71 14.09 -9.37
N VAL A 62 7.27 14.69 -8.31
CA VAL A 62 8.53 14.25 -7.70
C VAL A 62 8.44 12.79 -7.24
N ASP A 63 7.36 12.43 -6.56
CA ASP A 63 7.16 11.07 -6.07
C ASP A 63 7.09 10.05 -7.21
N THR A 64 6.41 10.40 -8.31
CA THR A 64 6.29 9.55 -9.50
C THR A 64 7.64 9.37 -10.20
N LEU A 65 8.43 10.43 -10.31
CA LEU A 65 9.75 10.40 -10.93
C LEU A 65 10.78 9.64 -10.08
N ALA A 66 10.71 9.76 -8.75
CA ALA A 66 11.62 9.09 -7.85
C ALA A 66 11.43 7.56 -7.83
N GLY A 67 10.20 7.06 -7.98
CA GLY A 67 9.87 5.63 -8.04
C GLY A 67 10.18 4.81 -6.77
N SER A 68 10.85 5.39 -5.77
CA SER A 68 11.24 4.76 -4.51
C SER A 68 10.27 5.04 -3.36
N ARG A 69 9.15 5.71 -3.65
CA ARG A 69 8.19 6.14 -2.62
C ARG A 69 7.31 4.97 -2.19
N VAL A 70 7.35 4.70 -0.89
CA VAL A 70 6.47 3.74 -0.23
C VAL A 70 5.24 4.48 0.31
N TYR A 71 4.06 4.06 -0.15
CA TYR A 71 2.76 4.50 0.34
C TYR A 71 2.25 3.48 1.34
N SER A 72 2.04 3.89 2.59
CA SER A 72 1.57 2.99 3.64
C SER A 72 0.43 3.62 4.41
N ARG A 73 -0.54 2.78 4.78
CA ARG A 73 -1.52 3.13 5.80
C ARG A 73 -0.84 3.22 7.16
N ALA A 74 -1.33 4.13 8.00
CA ALA A 74 -0.85 4.37 9.35
C ALA A 74 -2.01 4.77 10.26
N VAL A 75 -1.88 4.39 11.53
CA VAL A 75 -2.80 4.77 12.60
C VAL A 75 -2.06 5.61 13.62
N VAL A 76 -2.77 6.52 14.28
CA VAL A 76 -2.21 7.36 15.35
C VAL A 76 -2.68 6.81 16.69
N VAL A 77 -1.75 6.59 17.60
CA VAL A 77 -2.05 6.15 18.96
C VAL A 77 -1.57 7.23 19.93
N LEU A 78 -2.50 7.88 20.61
CA LEU A 78 -2.26 8.90 21.62
C LEU A 78 -2.10 8.24 22.97
N ASN A 79 -0.85 8.07 23.40
CA ASN A 79 -0.53 7.46 24.69
C ASN A 79 -0.53 8.48 25.84
N LYS A 80 -0.57 7.98 27.08
CA LYS A 80 -0.50 8.74 28.35
C LYS A 80 -1.74 9.58 28.66
N ILE A 81 -2.93 9.09 28.29
CA ILE A 81 -4.18 9.79 28.61
C ILE A 81 -4.44 9.92 30.12
N ASP A 82 -3.77 9.11 30.95
CA ASP A 82 -3.83 9.19 32.41
C ASP A 82 -3.27 10.50 32.98
N LEU A 83 -2.40 11.19 32.24
CA LEU A 83 -1.80 12.47 32.65
C LEU A 83 -2.45 13.67 31.94
N ALA A 84 -3.28 13.43 30.93
CA ALA A 84 -3.80 14.48 30.06
C ALA A 84 -5.21 14.91 30.49
N THR A 85 -5.48 16.21 30.44
CA THR A 85 -6.85 16.71 30.62
C THR A 85 -7.64 16.48 29.34
N LYS A 86 -8.98 16.37 29.42
CA LYS A 86 -9.86 16.34 28.24
C LYS A 86 -9.61 17.48 27.24
N LYS A 87 -9.17 18.65 27.73
CA LYS A 87 -8.78 19.79 26.89
C LYS A 87 -7.51 19.53 26.10
N ASP A 88 -6.51 18.90 26.71
CA ASP A 88 -5.22 18.58 26.09
C ASP A 88 -5.38 17.53 25.00
N ILE A 89 -6.22 16.51 25.26
CA ILE A 89 -6.58 15.47 24.29
C ILE A 89 -7.28 16.11 23.09
N LYS A 90 -8.29 16.96 23.32
CA LYS A 90 -9.02 17.66 22.24
C LYS A 90 -8.09 18.56 21.42
N ARG A 91 -7.17 19.28 22.07
CA ARG A 91 -6.17 20.12 21.40
C ARG A 91 -5.23 19.27 20.54
N THR A 92 -4.74 18.17 21.07
CA THR A 92 -3.85 17.25 20.33
C THR A 92 -4.56 16.68 19.12
N ARG A 93 -5.83 16.27 19.27
CA ARG A 93 -6.65 15.78 18.15
C ARG A 93 -6.85 16.83 17.06
N SER A 94 -7.00 18.11 17.42
CA SER A 94 -7.12 19.19 16.43
C SER A 94 -5.83 19.51 15.67
N MET A 95 -4.67 19.07 16.16
CA MET A 95 -3.39 19.21 15.45
C MET A 95 -3.12 18.08 14.46
N LEU A 96 -3.85 16.96 14.57
CA LEU A 96 -3.69 15.83 13.67
C LEU A 96 -4.40 16.09 12.34
N PRO A 97 -3.90 15.55 11.22
CA PRO A 97 -4.57 15.68 9.94
C PRO A 97 -5.98 15.07 9.99
N GLU A 98 -6.93 15.76 9.36
CA GLU A 98 -8.33 15.33 9.32
C GLU A 98 -8.47 13.98 8.60
N GLY A 99 -9.37 13.12 9.10
CA GLY A 99 -9.62 11.79 8.54
C GLY A 99 -8.60 10.71 8.93
N TRP A 100 -7.55 11.04 9.69
CA TRP A 100 -6.64 10.00 10.20
C TRP A 100 -7.29 9.20 11.33
N PRO A 101 -7.15 7.87 11.35
CA PRO A 101 -7.63 7.06 12.46
C PRO A 101 -6.77 7.31 13.69
N VAL A 102 -7.42 7.71 14.79
CA VAL A 102 -6.77 8.03 16.07
C VAL A 102 -7.38 7.19 17.20
N LEU A 103 -6.53 6.59 18.03
CA LEU A 103 -6.93 5.89 19.25
C LEU A 103 -6.21 6.47 20.47
N GLU A 104 -6.96 6.66 21.55
CA GLU A 104 -6.48 7.14 22.84
C GLU A 104 -6.18 5.94 23.75
N VAL A 105 -4.98 5.88 24.33
CA VAL A 105 -4.55 4.77 25.19
C VAL A 105 -3.77 5.26 26.41
N SER A 106 -3.82 4.49 27.49
CA SER A 106 -2.84 4.59 28.56
C SER A 106 -2.13 3.26 28.74
N ALA A 107 -0.87 3.22 28.33
CA ALA A 107 -0.01 2.05 28.54
C ALA A 107 0.18 1.72 30.05
N LYS A 108 -0.05 2.69 30.95
CA LYS A 108 0.12 2.52 32.39
C LYS A 108 -1.12 1.91 33.06
N THR A 109 -2.31 2.41 32.73
CA THR A 109 -3.56 1.90 33.33
C THR A 109 -4.12 0.69 32.57
N GLY A 110 -3.63 0.43 31.35
CA GLY A 110 -4.16 -0.61 30.47
C GLY A 110 -5.37 -0.15 29.64
N GLU A 111 -5.81 1.09 29.82
CA GLU A 111 -6.96 1.65 29.12
C GLU A 111 -6.68 1.75 27.61
N GLY A 112 -7.62 1.25 26.80
CA GLY A 112 -7.53 1.28 25.35
C GLY A 112 -6.58 0.26 24.71
N ILE A 113 -5.83 -0.54 25.49
CA ILE A 113 -4.89 -1.53 24.93
C ILE A 113 -5.62 -2.67 24.21
N GLU A 114 -6.73 -3.16 24.77
CA GLU A 114 -7.45 -4.26 24.10
C GLU A 114 -8.10 -3.77 22.80
N ALA A 115 -8.77 -2.63 22.85
CA ALA A 115 -9.33 -1.96 21.67
C ALA A 115 -8.26 -1.59 20.62
N MET A 116 -7.00 -1.40 21.03
CA MET A 116 -5.89 -1.12 20.12
C MET A 116 -5.61 -2.26 19.15
N LYS A 117 -5.80 -3.53 19.56
CA LYS A 117 -5.59 -4.67 18.67
C LYS A 117 -6.56 -4.65 17.50
N ASP A 118 -7.85 -4.52 17.81
CA ASP A 118 -8.92 -4.45 16.81
C ASP A 118 -8.78 -3.21 15.94
N PHE A 119 -8.48 -2.06 16.56
CA PHE A 119 -8.24 -0.81 15.86
C PHE A 119 -7.09 -0.89 14.84
N ILE A 120 -5.97 -1.53 15.20
CA ILE A 120 -4.85 -1.75 14.28
C ILE A 120 -5.29 -2.65 13.13
N PHE A 121 -6.01 -3.73 13.43
CA PHE A 121 -6.44 -4.70 12.44
C PHE A 121 -7.38 -4.09 11.39
N ASP A 122 -8.37 -3.34 11.86
CA ASP A 122 -9.41 -2.73 11.02
C ASP A 122 -8.87 -1.62 10.12
N ASN A 123 -7.95 -0.79 10.63
CA ASN A 123 -7.48 0.40 9.91
C ASN A 123 -6.26 0.13 9.00
N LEU A 124 -5.42 -0.85 9.33
CA LEU A 124 -4.29 -1.22 8.47
C LEU A 124 -4.70 -2.15 7.32
N HIS A 125 -5.94 -2.66 7.35
CA HIS A 125 -6.51 -3.58 6.36
C HIS A 125 -5.58 -4.77 6.09
N PHE A 126 -5.37 -5.57 7.13
CA PHE A 126 -4.72 -6.86 6.97
C PHE A 126 -5.68 -7.87 6.35
N MET A 127 -5.11 -8.89 5.71
CA MET A 127 -5.83 -10.02 5.15
C MET A 127 -5.18 -11.33 5.58
N SER A 128 -6.01 -12.35 5.77
CA SER A 128 -5.63 -13.68 6.21
C SER A 128 -5.51 -14.61 5.01
N ILE A 129 -4.31 -15.12 4.75
CA ILE A 129 -4.05 -16.07 3.64
C ILE A 129 -3.78 -17.46 4.22
N TYR A 130 -4.56 -18.44 3.78
CA TYR A 130 -4.41 -19.82 4.24
C TYR A 130 -3.49 -20.59 3.31
N LEU A 131 -2.45 -21.19 3.88
CA LEU A 131 -1.46 -21.93 3.10
C LEU A 131 -1.85 -23.39 3.02
N LYS A 132 -1.83 -23.92 1.79
CA LYS A 132 -2.00 -25.35 1.54
C LYS A 132 -0.71 -25.92 0.93
N PRO A 133 0.08 -26.67 1.72
CA PRO A 133 1.25 -27.37 1.20
C PRO A 133 0.88 -28.41 0.14
N GLN A 134 1.80 -28.70 -0.76
CA GLN A 134 1.57 -29.69 -1.82
C GLN A 134 1.35 -31.08 -1.21
N GLY A 135 0.21 -31.70 -1.53
CA GLY A 135 -0.14 -33.04 -1.06
C GLY A 135 -0.66 -33.11 0.38
N LYS A 136 -0.84 -31.96 1.06
CA LYS A 136 -1.46 -31.87 2.39
C LYS A 136 -2.78 -31.11 2.32
N GLU A 137 -3.54 -31.20 3.40
CA GLU A 137 -4.70 -30.34 3.61
C GLU A 137 -4.28 -28.89 3.87
N ALA A 138 -5.22 -27.97 3.67
CA ALA A 138 -4.97 -26.57 3.96
C ALA A 138 -4.90 -26.38 5.47
N ASP A 139 -3.92 -25.59 5.91
CA ASP A 139 -3.94 -25.11 7.29
C ASP A 139 -4.99 -24.01 7.38
N LEU A 140 -6.10 -24.30 8.05
CA LEU A 140 -7.19 -23.36 8.33
C LEU A 140 -7.11 -22.79 9.76
N VAL A 141 -6.11 -23.22 10.53
CA VAL A 141 -5.91 -22.82 11.93
C VAL A 141 -5.00 -21.60 11.98
N GLU A 142 -3.87 -21.63 11.25
CA GLU A 142 -2.87 -20.57 11.27
C GLU A 142 -2.79 -19.84 9.92
N PRO A 143 -3.52 -18.72 9.74
CA PRO A 143 -3.41 -17.91 8.54
C PRO A 143 -2.11 -17.09 8.54
N LEU A 144 -1.55 -16.90 7.35
CA LEU A 144 -0.50 -15.92 7.13
C LEU A 144 -1.13 -14.53 6.97
N ILE A 145 -0.93 -13.67 7.96
CA ILE A 145 -1.40 -12.28 7.93
C ILE A 145 -0.52 -11.44 7.02
N VAL A 146 -1.08 -10.82 6.00
CA VAL A 146 -0.40 -9.92 5.05
C VAL A 146 -1.23 -8.66 4.80
N LYS A 147 -0.67 -7.64 4.15
CA LYS A 147 -1.42 -6.42 3.79
C LYS A 147 -2.37 -6.71 2.63
N ASP A 148 -3.53 -6.06 2.56
CA ASP A 148 -4.49 -6.18 1.45
C ASP A 148 -3.90 -5.92 0.04
N THR A 149 -2.81 -5.16 -0.07
CA THR A 149 -2.11 -4.92 -1.33
C THR A 149 -1.07 -5.98 -1.69
N SER A 150 -0.94 -7.05 -0.90
CA SER A 150 0.11 -8.05 -1.07
C SER A 150 -0.19 -8.99 -2.23
N THR A 151 0.87 -9.35 -2.94
CA THR A 151 0.85 -10.31 -4.05
C THR A 151 1.34 -11.69 -3.61
N VAL A 152 1.21 -12.68 -4.49
CA VAL A 152 1.81 -14.01 -4.30
C VAL A 152 3.32 -13.92 -4.04
N ARG A 153 4.01 -12.98 -4.70
CA ARG A 153 5.44 -12.69 -4.47
C ARG A 153 5.72 -12.32 -3.02
N ASP A 154 4.92 -11.42 -2.46
CA ASP A 154 5.13 -10.93 -1.09
C ASP A 154 4.94 -12.06 -0.08
N VAL A 155 3.93 -12.91 -0.30
CA VAL A 155 3.73 -14.13 0.49
C VAL A 155 4.92 -15.08 0.38
N CYS A 156 5.44 -15.31 -0.82
CA CYS A 156 6.63 -16.15 -1.02
C CYS A 156 7.84 -15.59 -0.27
N VAL A 157 8.10 -14.28 -0.35
CA VAL A 157 9.22 -13.63 0.36
C VAL A 157 9.05 -13.75 1.87
N LYS A 158 7.82 -13.60 2.39
CA LYS A 158 7.52 -13.69 3.82
C LYS A 158 7.74 -15.09 4.38
N LEU A 159 7.51 -16.13 3.56
CA LEU A 159 7.84 -17.51 3.90
C LEU A 159 9.35 -17.76 3.84
N HIS A 160 9.94 -17.60 2.65
CA HIS A 160 11.38 -17.68 2.45
C HIS A 160 11.77 -17.16 1.06
N ARG A 161 12.89 -16.44 0.95
CA ARG A 161 13.37 -15.86 -0.33
C ARG A 161 13.56 -16.90 -1.44
N ASP A 162 13.80 -18.16 -1.09
CA ASP A 162 13.96 -19.25 -2.07
C ASP A 162 12.67 -19.63 -2.79
N PHE A 163 11.49 -19.38 -2.20
CA PHE A 163 10.22 -19.64 -2.89
C PHE A 163 10.10 -18.82 -4.16
N VAL A 164 10.58 -17.57 -4.15
CA VAL A 164 10.61 -16.71 -5.34
C VAL A 164 11.59 -17.23 -6.38
N ARG A 165 12.79 -17.67 -5.95
CA ARG A 165 13.83 -18.19 -6.85
C ARG A 165 13.42 -19.48 -7.54
N LYS A 166 12.79 -20.39 -6.79
CA LYS A 166 12.33 -21.69 -7.28
C LYS A 166 10.89 -21.66 -7.76
N PHE A 167 10.25 -20.49 -7.87
CA PHE A 167 8.83 -20.40 -8.21
C PHE A 167 8.53 -21.02 -9.59
N ARG A 168 7.55 -21.91 -9.66
CA ARG A 168 7.01 -22.43 -10.93
C ARG A 168 5.66 -21.80 -11.26
N TYR A 169 4.74 -21.85 -10.31
CA TYR A 169 3.42 -21.20 -10.33
C TYR A 169 2.79 -21.32 -8.94
N ALA A 170 1.73 -20.55 -8.70
CA ALA A 170 0.86 -20.78 -7.55
C ALA A 170 -0.53 -21.20 -8.02
N ARG A 171 -1.28 -21.85 -7.14
CA ARG A 171 -2.72 -22.10 -7.31
C ARG A 171 -3.45 -21.39 -6.19
N VAL A 172 -4.51 -20.67 -6.56
CA VAL A 172 -5.34 -19.95 -5.60
C VAL A 172 -6.77 -20.46 -5.67
N LYS A 173 -7.40 -20.61 -4.51
CA LYS A 173 -8.83 -20.84 -4.37
C LYS A 173 -9.37 -19.79 -3.40
N GLY A 174 -10.33 -18.97 -3.84
CA GLY A 174 -10.86 -17.89 -3.03
C GLY A 174 -11.30 -16.69 -3.87
N PRO A 175 -11.68 -15.57 -3.22
CA PRO A 175 -12.24 -14.39 -3.88
C PRO A 175 -11.31 -13.67 -4.86
N SER A 176 -10.00 -13.91 -4.84
CA SER A 176 -9.09 -13.35 -5.85
C SER A 176 -9.04 -14.16 -7.15
N ALA A 177 -9.49 -15.42 -7.13
CA ALA A 177 -9.50 -16.30 -8.30
C ALA A 177 -10.87 -16.29 -8.98
N LYS A 178 -10.88 -16.43 -10.31
CA LYS A 178 -12.12 -16.60 -11.10
C LYS A 178 -12.69 -18.02 -11.00
N PHE A 179 -11.81 -19.00 -10.80
CA PHE A 179 -12.16 -20.41 -10.69
C PHE A 179 -11.34 -21.05 -9.57
N ASP A 180 -11.89 -22.11 -8.99
CA ASP A 180 -11.18 -22.88 -7.95
C ASP A 180 -9.83 -23.41 -8.47
N TRP A 181 -8.78 -23.22 -7.67
CA TRP A 181 -7.41 -23.62 -7.98
C TRP A 181 -6.85 -23.04 -9.28
N GLN A 182 -7.26 -21.82 -9.61
CA GLN A 182 -6.70 -21.07 -10.73
C GLN A 182 -5.18 -20.96 -10.60
N ARG A 183 -4.48 -21.24 -11.70
CA ARG A 183 -3.04 -21.06 -11.80
C ARG A 183 -2.72 -19.57 -11.94
N VAL A 184 -1.89 -19.05 -11.06
CA VAL A 184 -1.50 -17.64 -11.00
C VAL A 184 0.01 -17.45 -10.95
N GLY A 185 0.46 -16.25 -11.34
CA GLY A 185 1.86 -15.82 -11.28
C GLY A 185 2.23 -15.15 -9.95
N LEU A 186 3.45 -14.64 -9.87
CA LEU A 186 3.97 -13.92 -8.71
C LEU A 186 3.26 -12.58 -8.48
N ASP A 187 2.84 -11.90 -9.55
CA ASP A 187 2.27 -10.56 -9.48
C ASP A 187 0.74 -10.57 -9.31
N HIS A 188 0.15 -11.75 -9.04
CA HIS A 188 -1.27 -11.88 -8.73
C HIS A 188 -1.57 -11.30 -7.34
N VAL A 189 -2.53 -10.37 -7.29
CA VAL A 189 -2.99 -9.73 -6.05
C VAL A 189 -3.94 -10.67 -5.33
N LEU A 190 -3.64 -10.98 -4.07
CA LEU A 190 -4.44 -11.86 -3.24
C LEU A 190 -5.57 -11.08 -2.55
N LYS A 191 -6.55 -11.80 -2.01
CA LYS A 191 -7.64 -11.25 -1.20
C LYS A 191 -7.80 -12.04 0.10
N ASP A 192 -8.51 -11.43 1.05
CA ASP A 192 -8.80 -12.05 2.33
C ASP A 192 -9.46 -13.43 2.19
N LYS A 193 -8.99 -14.38 2.98
CA LYS A 193 -9.40 -15.80 3.02
C LYS A 193 -9.04 -16.60 1.78
N ASP A 194 -8.13 -16.13 0.93
CA ASP A 194 -7.59 -16.94 -0.15
C ASP A 194 -6.81 -18.15 0.39
N LEU A 195 -7.03 -19.31 -0.24
CA LEU A 195 -6.20 -20.50 -0.11
C LEU A 195 -5.12 -20.49 -1.18
N LEU A 196 -3.85 -20.51 -0.74
CA LEU A 196 -2.69 -20.46 -1.62
C LEU A 196 -1.87 -21.75 -1.52
N THR A 197 -1.59 -22.35 -2.69
CA THR A 197 -0.58 -23.41 -2.83
C THR A 197 0.53 -22.93 -3.74
N ILE A 198 1.76 -22.93 -3.23
CA ILE A 198 2.96 -22.57 -4.00
C ILE A 198 3.59 -23.84 -4.57
N ILE A 199 3.84 -23.86 -5.88
CA ILE A 199 4.54 -24.96 -6.56
C ILE A 199 5.91 -24.47 -6.97
N VAL A 200 6.94 -25.15 -6.45
CA VAL A 200 8.34 -24.86 -6.76
C VAL A 200 8.87 -25.81 -7.83
N ARG A 201 9.90 -25.36 -8.56
CA ARG A 201 10.72 -26.18 -9.45
C ARG A 201 11.61 -27.07 -8.58
N LYS A 202 11.79 -28.33 -9.01
CA LYS A 202 12.78 -29.23 -8.42
C LYS A 202 14.18 -28.70 -8.70
#